data_AF-I4ALA7-F1
#
_entry.id   AF-I4ALA7-F1
#
_cell.length_a   1.000
_cell.length_b   1.000
_cell.length_c   1.000
_cell.angle_alpha   90.00
_cell.angle_beta   90.00
_cell.angle_gamma   90.00
#
_symmetry.space_group_name_H-M   'P 1'
#
loop_
_entity.id
_entity.type
_entity.pdbx_description
1 polymer ?
#
loop_
_entity_poly.entity_id
_entity_poly.type
_entity_poly.pdbx_seq_one_letter_code
_entity_poly.pdbx_strand_id
1 'polypeptide(L)'
;MGYLADIYVIKKTRSKKLADDFLNHFLPNRKESADEYLIPEYSDNPTHEFDNADELMSFLEKNENYPNRVYWRNTDEENLNKHGMIFYTEDGAMIFGISRNTDMSGNLNTENEDLCLIEMKKYFDTNIGYIHYENPPAESYKKFVEIVNKLEK
;
A
#
# COMPACT_ATOMS: atom_id res chain seq x y z
N MET A 1 4.20 -8.62 -21.53
CA MET A 1 3.46 -7.81 -20.56
C MET A 1 3.56 -8.57 -19.25
N GLY A 2 4.38 -8.09 -18.32
CA GLY A 2 4.51 -8.72 -17.00
C GLY A 2 3.28 -8.38 -16.16
N TYR A 3 2.80 -9.31 -15.36
CA TYR A 3 1.72 -9.03 -14.43
C TYR A 3 2.35 -8.50 -13.13
N LEU A 4 1.56 -7.80 -12.33
CA LEU A 4 2.00 -7.31 -11.02
C LEU A 4 1.32 -8.13 -9.93
N ALA A 5 2.10 -8.49 -8.91
CA ALA A 5 1.59 -8.97 -7.63
C ALA A 5 1.58 -7.81 -6.66
N ASP A 6 0.44 -7.60 -6.00
CA ASP A 6 0.29 -6.63 -4.93
C ASP A 6 0.40 -7.32 -3.58
N ILE A 7 1.38 -6.90 -2.79
CA ILE A 7 1.67 -7.44 -1.47
C ILE A 7 1.23 -6.42 -0.43
N TYR A 8 0.35 -6.82 0.49
CA TYR A 8 -0.24 -5.93 1.47
C TYR A 8 0.01 -6.38 2.92
N VAL A 9 0.29 -5.42 3.79
CA VAL A 9 0.34 -5.58 5.25
C VAL A 9 -0.46 -4.46 5.90
N ILE A 10 -1.12 -4.73 7.03
CA ILE A 10 -1.95 -3.75 7.74
C ILE A 10 -1.44 -3.47 9.15
N LYS A 11 -1.54 -2.20 9.59
CA LYS A 11 -1.31 -1.78 10.98
C LYS A 11 -2.39 -0.81 11.45
N LYS A 12 -2.79 -0.92 12.71
CA LYS A 12 -3.66 0.05 13.39
C LYS A 12 -2.86 1.30 13.75
N THR A 13 -2.65 2.16 12.78
CA THR A 13 -1.93 3.42 12.93
C THR A 13 -2.27 4.34 11.77
N ARG A 14 -2.10 5.64 11.98
CA ARG A 14 -2.15 6.68 10.95
C ARG A 14 -0.81 7.41 10.80
N SER A 15 0.27 6.85 11.36
CA SER A 15 1.55 7.55 11.45
C SER A 15 2.16 7.82 10.08
N LYS A 16 2.32 9.11 9.76
CA LYS A 16 3.06 9.58 8.60
C LYS A 16 4.52 9.14 8.69
N LYS A 17 5.13 9.23 9.87
CA LYS A 17 6.51 8.76 10.05
C LYS A 17 6.68 7.30 9.62
N LEU A 18 5.75 6.42 9.99
CA LEU A 18 5.80 5.02 9.59
C LEU A 18 5.59 4.84 8.08
N ALA A 19 4.74 5.67 7.46
CA ALA A 19 4.59 5.77 6.00
C ALA A 19 5.93 6.07 5.31
N ASP A 20 6.59 7.13 5.77
CA ASP A 20 7.87 7.59 5.23
C ASP A 20 8.97 6.55 5.42
N ASP A 21 9.08 5.96 6.62
CA ASP A 21 10.06 4.93 6.92
C ASP A 21 9.86 3.70 6.02
N PHE A 22 8.61 3.28 5.81
CA PHE A 22 8.25 2.18 4.90
C PHE A 22 8.66 2.48 3.46
N LEU A 23 8.28 3.65 2.94
CA LEU A 23 8.62 4.05 1.58
C LEU A 23 10.13 4.20 1.39
N ASN A 24 10.86 4.71 2.38
CA ASN A 24 12.31 4.84 2.31
C ASN A 24 13.02 3.48 2.36
N HIS A 25 12.44 2.47 3.02
CA HIS A 25 12.99 1.12 3.05
C HIS A 25 12.70 0.35 1.76
N PHE A 26 11.42 0.29 1.34
CA PHE A 26 10.99 -0.56 0.23
C PHE A 26 10.98 0.15 -1.13
N LEU A 27 10.89 1.48 -1.18
CA LEU A 27 10.78 2.24 -2.43
C LEU A 27 11.56 3.58 -2.37
N PRO A 28 12.88 3.55 -2.11
CA PRO A 28 13.67 4.77 -1.88
C PRO A 28 13.69 5.71 -3.10
N ASN A 29 13.69 5.15 -4.31
CA ASN A 29 13.67 5.89 -5.57
C ASN A 29 12.24 5.92 -6.11
N ARG A 30 11.47 6.97 -5.81
CA ARG A 30 10.04 7.00 -6.12
C ARG A 30 9.55 8.38 -6.57
N LYS A 31 8.46 8.37 -7.34
CA LYS A 31 7.69 9.56 -7.71
C LYS A 31 6.21 9.31 -7.42
N GLU A 32 5.51 10.32 -6.93
CA GLU A 32 4.04 10.31 -6.78
C GLU A 32 3.37 10.03 -8.13
N SER A 33 2.32 9.21 -8.11
CA SER A 33 1.58 8.83 -9.31
C SER A 33 0.46 9.80 -9.66
N ALA A 34 -0.03 10.58 -8.69
CA ALA A 34 -1.08 11.58 -8.87
C ALA A 34 -0.48 12.98 -8.90
N ASP A 35 -1.14 13.90 -9.63
CA ASP A 35 -0.77 15.31 -9.68
C ASP A 35 -1.37 16.12 -8.53
N GLU A 36 -2.51 15.65 -7.99
CA GLU A 36 -3.23 16.26 -6.87
C GLU A 36 -4.00 15.19 -6.08
N TYR A 37 -4.39 15.53 -4.86
CA TYR A 37 -5.16 14.65 -3.98
C TYR A 37 -6.39 15.34 -3.43
N LEU A 38 -7.54 14.65 -3.51
CA LEU A 38 -8.84 15.17 -3.11
C LEU A 38 -9.40 14.42 -1.89
N ILE A 39 -10.16 15.14 -1.05
CA ILE A 39 -11.00 14.56 0.00
C ILE A 39 -12.45 15.07 -0.17
N PRO A 40 -13.45 14.19 -0.33
CA PRO A 40 -13.33 12.76 -0.64
C PRO A 40 -12.59 12.52 -1.96
N GLU A 41 -11.93 11.35 -2.08
CA GLU A 41 -11.23 10.95 -3.30
C GLU A 41 -12.19 10.93 -4.50
N TYR A 42 -11.78 11.48 -5.65
CA TYR A 42 -12.58 11.60 -6.88
C TYR A 42 -13.90 12.40 -6.74
N SER A 43 -14.04 13.24 -5.72
CA SER A 43 -15.22 14.10 -5.58
C SER A 43 -15.18 15.26 -6.60
N ASP A 44 -16.29 15.49 -7.29
CA ASP A 44 -16.49 16.70 -8.11
C ASP A 44 -16.59 17.98 -7.25
N ASN A 45 -16.82 17.82 -5.94
CA ASN A 45 -16.89 18.92 -4.97
C ASN A 45 -16.03 18.53 -3.75
N PRO A 46 -14.70 18.59 -3.86
CA PRO A 46 -13.81 18.23 -2.76
C PRO A 46 -13.91 19.28 -1.64
N THR A 47 -13.86 18.82 -0.39
CA THR A 47 -13.76 19.70 0.78
C THR A 47 -12.31 20.06 1.09
N HIS A 48 -11.37 19.23 0.64
CA HIS A 48 -9.94 19.48 0.71
C HIS A 48 -9.25 19.02 -0.58
N GLU A 49 -8.22 19.76 -0.96
CA GLU A 49 -7.35 19.51 -2.11
C GLU A 49 -5.91 19.73 -1.63
N PHE A 50 -5.00 18.84 -2.06
CA PHE A 50 -3.59 18.85 -1.69
C PHE A 50 -2.73 18.67 -2.94
N ASP A 51 -1.67 19.45 -3.04
CA ASP A 51 -0.76 19.43 -4.20
C ASP A 51 0.21 18.23 -4.18
N ASN A 52 0.34 17.55 -3.04
CA ASN A 52 1.28 16.45 -2.88
C ASN A 52 0.88 15.49 -1.75
N ALA A 53 1.48 14.30 -1.79
CA ALA A 53 1.23 13.25 -0.81
C ALA A 53 1.67 13.64 0.61
N ASP A 54 2.74 14.43 0.77
CA ASP A 54 3.26 14.81 2.08
C ASP A 54 2.23 15.61 2.91
N GLU A 55 1.58 16.57 2.26
CA GLU A 55 0.51 17.37 2.84
C GLU A 55 -0.73 16.53 3.15
N LEU A 56 -1.15 15.69 2.20
CA LEU A 56 -2.27 14.76 2.40
C LEU A 56 -2.00 13.82 3.59
N MET A 57 -0.84 13.17 3.65
CA MET A 57 -0.49 12.25 4.75
C MET A 57 -0.46 12.97 6.10
N SER A 58 0.03 14.23 6.13
CA SER A 58 0.03 15.05 7.34
C SER A 58 -1.38 15.40 7.81
N PHE A 59 -2.33 15.59 6.89
CA PHE A 59 -3.74 15.76 7.20
C PHE A 59 -4.37 14.46 7.72
N LEU A 60 -4.13 13.34 7.02
CA LEU A 60 -4.72 12.03 7.35
C LEU A 60 -4.19 11.42 8.66
N GLU A 61 -2.98 11.79 9.08
CA GLU A 61 -2.44 11.44 10.41
C GLU A 61 -3.27 12.05 11.55
N LYS A 62 -3.84 13.24 11.34
CA LYS A 62 -4.60 14.00 12.36
C LYS A 62 -6.10 13.80 12.26
N ASN A 63 -6.60 13.24 11.15
CA ASN A 63 -8.02 13.11 10.86
C ASN A 63 -8.35 11.67 10.45
N GLU A 64 -8.49 10.78 11.44
CA GLU A 64 -8.63 9.32 11.25
C GLU A 64 -9.90 8.91 10.46
N ASN A 65 -10.89 9.79 10.38
CA ASN A 65 -12.18 9.51 9.75
C ASN A 65 -12.16 9.63 8.21
N TYR A 66 -11.07 10.14 7.63
CA TYR A 66 -10.96 10.26 6.18
C TYR A 66 -10.17 9.08 5.60
N PRO A 67 -10.79 8.30 4.70
CA PRO A 67 -10.06 7.36 3.88
C PRO A 67 -9.42 8.07 2.69
N ASN A 68 -8.29 7.54 2.23
CA ASN A 68 -7.63 7.97 0.99
C ASN A 68 -6.60 6.93 0.55
N ARG A 69 -6.09 7.08 -0.67
CA ARG A 69 -5.12 6.17 -1.27
C ARG A 69 -4.00 6.96 -1.91
N VAL A 70 -2.78 6.56 -1.63
CA VAL A 70 -1.59 7.23 -2.15
C VAL A 70 -0.73 6.20 -2.85
N TYR A 71 -0.32 6.55 -4.07
CA TYR A 71 0.44 5.68 -4.96
C TYR A 71 1.74 6.36 -5.37
N TRP A 72 2.80 5.58 -5.38
CA TRP A 72 4.09 5.97 -5.92
C TRP A 72 4.56 4.95 -6.94
N ARG A 73 5.22 5.42 -8.00
CA ARG A 73 5.93 4.60 -8.97
C ARG A 73 7.43 4.63 -8.68
N ASN A 74 8.07 3.47 -8.74
CA ASN A 74 9.53 3.38 -8.70
C ASN A 74 10.13 4.06 -9.94
N THR A 75 11.16 4.87 -9.74
CA THR A 75 11.90 5.49 -10.85
C THR A 75 13.08 4.64 -11.33
N ASP A 76 13.43 3.58 -10.59
CA ASP A 76 14.39 2.55 -10.97
C ASP A 76 13.68 1.40 -11.68
N GLU A 77 13.84 1.31 -13.00
CA GLU A 77 13.18 0.33 -13.85
C GLU A 77 13.65 -1.11 -13.61
N GLU A 78 14.83 -1.31 -13.04
CA GLU A 78 15.38 -2.66 -12.77
C GLU A 78 14.93 -3.20 -11.41
N ASN A 79 14.45 -2.33 -10.51
CA ASN A 79 14.00 -2.74 -9.18
C ASN A 79 12.77 -3.65 -9.24
N LEU A 80 12.73 -4.72 -8.45
CA LEU A 80 11.58 -5.62 -8.39
C LEU A 80 10.31 -4.93 -7.86
N ASN A 81 10.44 -3.98 -6.94
CA ASN A 81 9.35 -3.15 -6.43
C ASN A 81 9.01 -2.08 -7.47
N LYS A 82 7.86 -2.19 -8.11
CA LYS A 82 7.40 -1.24 -9.14
C LYS A 82 6.55 -0.11 -8.59
N HIS A 83 5.73 -0.41 -7.59
CA HIS A 83 4.87 0.58 -6.95
C HIS A 83 4.89 0.44 -5.44
N GLY A 84 4.74 1.59 -4.76
CA GLY A 84 4.44 1.67 -3.35
C GLY A 84 3.06 2.25 -3.16
N MET A 85 2.34 1.75 -2.18
CA MET A 85 0.95 2.10 -1.96
C MET A 85 0.69 2.25 -0.47
N ILE A 86 -0.10 3.26 -0.12
CA ILE A 86 -0.60 3.46 1.23
C ILE A 86 -2.10 3.71 1.16
N PHE A 87 -2.87 2.90 1.90
CA PHE A 87 -4.32 3.02 1.98
C PHE A 87 -4.70 3.37 3.41
N TYR A 88 -5.38 4.49 3.55
CA TYR A 88 -5.95 4.96 4.79
C TYR A 88 -7.38 4.43 4.89
N THR A 89 -7.66 3.59 5.88
CA THR A 89 -8.96 2.89 6.01
C THR A 89 -9.97 3.69 6.82
N GLU A 90 -11.26 3.49 6.58
CA GLU A 90 -12.33 4.21 7.30
C GLU A 90 -12.31 3.99 8.82
N ASP A 91 -11.68 2.90 9.29
CA ASP A 91 -11.56 2.53 10.70
C ASP A 91 -10.21 2.89 11.34
N GLY A 92 -9.50 3.88 10.78
CA GLY A 92 -8.29 4.45 11.39
C GLY A 92 -7.04 3.59 11.27
N ALA A 93 -7.03 2.58 10.40
CA ALA A 93 -5.84 1.79 10.10
C ALA A 93 -5.15 2.27 8.80
N MET A 94 -3.96 1.73 8.57
CA MET A 94 -3.20 1.89 7.34
C MET A 94 -2.81 0.54 6.77
N ILE A 95 -3.00 0.40 5.47
CA ILE A 95 -2.48 -0.72 4.68
C ILE A 95 -1.29 -0.22 3.90
N PHE A 96 -0.19 -0.93 4.01
CA PHE A 96 1.06 -0.70 3.31
C PHE A 96 1.16 -1.73 2.20
N GLY A 97 1.36 -1.26 0.97
CA GLY A 97 1.37 -2.10 -0.23
C GLY A 97 2.64 -1.91 -1.05
N ILE A 98 3.15 -3.00 -1.60
CA ILE A 98 4.18 -3.00 -2.65
C ILE A 98 3.67 -3.81 -3.82
N SER A 99 3.76 -3.26 -5.04
CA SER A 99 3.55 -4.03 -6.26
C SER A 99 4.88 -4.49 -6.83
N ARG A 100 5.02 -5.77 -7.17
CA ARG A 100 6.21 -6.34 -7.81
C ARG A 100 5.88 -6.98 -9.15
N ASN A 101 6.86 -7.04 -10.05
CA ASN A 101 6.77 -7.90 -11.23
C ASN A 101 6.60 -9.36 -10.79
N THR A 102 5.63 -10.06 -11.39
CA THR A 102 5.46 -11.50 -11.16
C THR A 102 6.53 -12.31 -11.87
N ASP A 103 7.04 -13.35 -11.21
CA ASP A 103 7.91 -14.32 -11.86
C ASP A 103 7.07 -15.35 -12.64
N MET A 104 6.56 -14.93 -13.80
CA MET A 104 5.79 -15.80 -14.68
C MET A 104 6.66 -16.61 -15.64
N SER A 105 7.79 -17.14 -15.16
CA SER A 105 8.56 -18.15 -15.86
C SER A 105 7.85 -19.52 -15.84
N GLY A 106 6.61 -19.62 -16.34
CA GLY A 106 5.90 -20.88 -16.65
C GLY A 106 5.64 -21.88 -15.51
N ASN A 107 6.19 -21.69 -14.32
CA ASN A 107 6.28 -22.68 -13.25
C ASN A 107 5.57 -22.27 -11.95
N LEU A 108 4.71 -21.23 -11.97
CA LEU A 108 4.01 -20.73 -10.77
C LEU A 108 4.98 -20.39 -9.61
N ASN A 109 6.17 -19.86 -9.92
CA ASN A 109 7.15 -19.50 -8.90
C ASN A 109 6.71 -18.21 -8.20
N THR A 110 6.25 -18.30 -6.95
CA THR A 110 5.84 -17.14 -6.13
C THR A 110 6.91 -16.70 -5.14
N GLU A 111 8.13 -17.23 -5.23
CA GLU A 111 9.20 -17.00 -4.25
C GLU A 111 9.51 -15.50 -4.08
N ASN A 112 9.47 -14.72 -5.17
CA ASN A 112 9.73 -13.29 -5.12
C ASN A 112 8.66 -12.53 -4.31
N GLU A 113 7.39 -12.86 -4.53
CA GLU A 113 6.24 -12.30 -3.84
C GLU A 113 6.20 -12.73 -2.37
N ASP A 114 6.46 -14.00 -2.10
CA ASP A 114 6.49 -14.59 -0.77
C ASP A 114 7.60 -13.97 0.09
N LEU A 115 8.80 -13.80 -0.48
CA LEU A 115 9.92 -13.11 0.19
C LEU A 115 9.57 -11.66 0.52
N CYS A 116 8.88 -10.94 -0.38
CA CYS A 116 8.40 -9.59 -0.09
C CYS A 116 7.44 -9.58 1.10
N LEU A 117 6.46 -10.49 1.11
CA LEU A 117 5.48 -10.55 2.18
C LEU A 117 6.14 -10.87 3.52
N ILE A 118 7.09 -11.82 3.54
CA ILE A 118 7.86 -12.17 4.74
C ILE A 118 8.65 -10.95 5.24
N GLU A 119 9.31 -10.21 4.34
CA GLU A 119 10.07 -9.02 4.70
C GLU A 119 9.17 -7.92 5.27
N MET A 120 8.04 -7.64 4.62
CA MET A 120 7.06 -6.65 5.09
C MET A 120 6.48 -7.04 6.46
N LYS A 121 6.10 -8.31 6.64
CA LYS A 121 5.61 -8.84 7.93
C LYS A 121 6.65 -8.67 9.04
N LYS A 122 7.91 -8.98 8.75
CA LYS A 122 9.04 -8.78 9.68
C LYS A 122 9.29 -7.31 9.99
N TYR A 123 9.27 -6.44 8.98
CA TYR A 123 9.49 -5.00 9.13
C TYR A 123 8.45 -4.36 10.05
N PHE A 124 7.18 -4.73 9.87
CA PHE A 124 6.07 -4.20 10.66
C PHE A 124 5.80 -4.97 11.96
N ASP A 125 6.56 -6.01 12.27
CA ASP A 125 6.31 -6.94 13.39
C ASP A 125 4.83 -7.38 13.45
N THR A 126 4.39 -8.06 12.39
CA THR A 126 3.00 -8.50 12.23
C THR A 126 2.92 -9.78 11.40
N ASN A 127 1.93 -10.61 11.69
CA ASN A 127 1.62 -11.78 10.86
C ASN A 127 0.49 -11.50 9.84
N ILE A 128 -0.10 -10.30 9.89
CA ILE A 128 -1.29 -9.94 9.11
C ILE A 128 -0.88 -9.30 7.78
N GLY A 129 -0.98 -10.06 6.71
CA GLY A 129 -0.69 -9.61 5.36
C GLY A 129 -0.95 -10.72 4.34
N TYR A 130 -1.20 -10.34 3.09
CA TYR A 130 -1.49 -11.26 1.99
C TYR A 130 -0.98 -10.71 0.65
N ILE A 131 -0.88 -11.61 -0.33
CA ILE A 131 -0.57 -11.29 -1.73
C ILE A 131 -1.87 -11.35 -2.52
N HIS A 132 -2.09 -10.41 -3.44
CA HIS A 132 -3.21 -10.41 -4.35
C HIS A 132 -2.79 -9.95 -5.75
N TYR A 133 -3.64 -10.21 -6.73
CA TYR A 133 -3.41 -9.92 -8.14
C TYR A 133 -4.62 -9.13 -8.62
N GLU A 134 -4.39 -7.90 -9.07
CA GLU A 134 -5.37 -7.03 -9.77
C GLU A 134 -6.57 -6.51 -8.96
N ASN A 135 -6.52 -6.50 -7.62
CA ASN A 135 -7.58 -5.88 -6.80
C ASN A 135 -7.01 -4.96 -5.72
N PRO A 136 -7.68 -3.82 -5.43
CA PRO A 136 -7.35 -3.00 -4.29
C PRO A 136 -7.53 -3.78 -2.98
N PRO A 137 -6.82 -3.40 -1.92
CA PRO A 137 -6.94 -4.08 -0.65
C PRO A 137 -8.27 -3.74 0.04
N ALA A 138 -8.54 -4.41 1.15
CA ALA A 138 -9.74 -4.15 1.94
C ALA A 138 -9.83 -2.68 2.42
N GLU A 139 -11.06 -2.16 2.52
CA GLU A 139 -11.32 -0.78 2.96
C GLU A 139 -11.30 -0.58 4.48
N SER A 140 -11.16 -1.66 5.26
CA SER A 140 -11.14 -1.63 6.73
C SER A 140 -10.25 -2.71 7.32
N TYR A 141 -9.76 -2.48 8.53
CA TYR A 141 -8.95 -3.44 9.27
C TYR A 141 -9.67 -4.76 9.48
N LYS A 142 -10.96 -4.71 9.83
CA LYS A 142 -11.77 -5.91 10.03
C LYS A 142 -11.85 -6.74 8.74
N LYS A 143 -12.19 -6.12 7.61
CA LYS A 143 -12.27 -6.81 6.31
C LYS A 143 -10.91 -7.39 5.91
N PHE A 144 -9.81 -6.66 6.15
CA PHE A 144 -8.45 -7.13 5.85
C PHE A 144 -8.11 -8.42 6.62
N VAL A 145 -8.38 -8.44 7.92
CA VAL A 145 -8.13 -9.63 8.77
C VAL A 145 -9.01 -10.80 8.35
N GLU A 146 -10.26 -10.56 7.97
CA GLU A 146 -11.15 -11.60 7.45
C GLU A 146 -10.62 -12.25 6.16
N ILE A 147 -9.99 -11.46 5.28
CA ILE A 147 -9.33 -12.00 4.07
C ILE A 147 -8.15 -12.89 4.47
N VAL A 148 -7.24 -12.40 5.32
CA VAL A 148 -6.07 -13.18 5.78
C VAL A 148 -6.52 -14.52 6.39
N ASN A 149 -7.49 -14.49 7.30
CA ASN A 149 -8.01 -15.70 7.95
C ASN A 149 -8.68 -16.69 6.99
N LYS A 150 -9.14 -16.26 5.82
CA LYS A 150 -9.70 -17.15 4.79
C LYS A 150 -8.61 -17.78 3.93
N LEU A 151 -7.49 -17.09 3.73
CA LEU A 151 -6.35 -17.60 2.95
C LEU A 151 -5.51 -18.61 3.74
N GLU A 152 -5.53 -18.55 5.07
CA GLU A 152 -4.85 -19.51 5.96
C GLU A 152 -5.62 -20.82 6.19
N LYS A 153 -6.81 -20.98 5.60
CA LYS A 153 -7.65 -22.19 5.69
C LYS A 153 -7.53 -23.07 4.47
#